data_AF-A0A6B0DWZ6-F1
#
_entry.id   AF-A0A6B0DWZ6-F1
#
_cell.length_a   1.000
_cell.length_b   1.000
_cell.length_c   1.000
_cell.angle_alpha   90.00
_cell.angle_beta   90.00
_cell.angle_gamma   90.00
#
_symmetry.space_group_name_H-M   'P 1'
#
loop_
_entity.id
_entity.type
_entity.pdbx_description
1 polymer ?
#
loop_
_entity_poly.entity_id
_entity_poly.type
_entity_poly.pdbx_seq_one_letter_code
_entity_poly.pdbx_strand_id
1 'polypeptide(L)'
;MIRIIGIIHVMDISSRVYSAIDYYSPSAVAIELDNKRLQALLSNEYKKRLSITGIISSMQRRIAMSNNIIPGAEMLAAYKKAKMNDIPVFLIDDDIEETYSKIRSIPFREKFYIFMETFFSLPFSRKYSIDELLDNEDLMLEKFKKRYPTLFNYLLEERNRNMAKRIKEIEERYQNVLVFVGDAHLTGIKSLIPDAEIIRLKDFLKINFPNNSFNFSIRIS
;
A
#
# COMPACT_ATOMS: atom_id res chain seq x y z
N MET A 1 -9.54 -17.36 9.42
CA MET A 1 -10.29 -16.28 8.74
C MET A 1 -9.34 -15.14 8.45
N ILE A 2 -9.10 -14.90 7.17
CA ILE A 2 -8.26 -13.80 6.69
C ILE A 2 -9.17 -12.69 6.18
N ARG A 3 -8.94 -11.45 6.64
CA ARG A 3 -9.56 -10.24 6.09
C ARG A 3 -8.49 -9.31 5.57
N ILE A 4 -8.57 -8.92 4.31
CA ILE A 4 -7.59 -8.08 3.63
C ILE A 4 -8.25 -6.76 3.25
N ILE A 5 -7.71 -5.66 3.78
CA ILE A 5 -8.18 -4.31 3.57
C ILE A 5 -7.22 -3.59 2.62
N GLY A 6 -7.78 -3.07 1.53
CA GLY A 6 -7.11 -2.19 0.58
C GLY A 6 -6.92 -0.80 1.17
N ILE A 7 -5.70 -0.27 1.06
CA ILE A 7 -5.34 1.08 1.47
C ILE A 7 -4.64 1.83 0.33
N ILE A 8 -4.59 3.16 0.41
CA ILE A 8 -3.86 4.01 -0.52
C ILE A 8 -3.13 5.10 0.25
N HIS A 9 -2.00 5.56 -0.30
CA HIS A 9 -1.11 6.56 0.31
C HIS A 9 -1.47 8.01 -0.02
N VAL A 10 -2.68 8.28 -0.52
CA VAL A 10 -3.09 9.63 -0.96
C VAL A 10 -4.08 10.31 -0.03
N MET A 11 -4.51 9.66 1.06
CA MET A 11 -5.43 10.23 2.05
C MET A 11 -5.12 9.72 3.47
N ASP A 12 -5.29 10.57 4.49
CA ASP A 12 -5.15 10.12 5.88
C ASP A 12 -6.35 9.28 6.32
N ILE A 13 -6.13 7.96 6.41
CA ILE A 13 -7.10 6.98 6.92
C ILE A 13 -6.66 6.35 8.23
N SER A 14 -5.70 6.96 8.95
CA SER A 14 -5.12 6.41 10.18
C SER A 14 -6.19 6.11 11.23
N SER A 15 -7.15 7.01 11.42
CA SER A 15 -8.27 6.83 12.35
C SER A 15 -9.14 5.62 11.97
N ARG A 16 -9.45 5.45 10.68
CA ARG A 16 -10.20 4.28 10.19
C ARG A 16 -9.43 2.98 10.39
N VAL A 17 -8.12 2.98 10.16
CA VAL A 17 -7.26 1.82 10.43
C VAL A 17 -7.30 1.45 11.90
N TYR A 18 -7.28 2.45 12.80
CA TYR A 18 -7.41 2.21 14.23
C TYR A 18 -8.77 1.58 14.58
N SER A 19 -9.85 2.19 14.10
CA SER A 19 -11.21 1.69 14.33
C SER A 19 -11.41 0.29 13.77
N ALA A 20 -10.80 -0.03 12.62
CA ALA A 20 -10.85 -1.37 12.03
C ALA A 20 -10.19 -2.41 12.93
N ILE A 21 -9.00 -2.12 13.47
CA ILE A 21 -8.30 -3.05 14.37
C ILE A 21 -9.10 -3.26 15.66
N ASP A 22 -9.68 -2.20 16.23
CA ASP A 22 -10.53 -2.34 17.42
C ASP A 22 -11.81 -3.13 17.13
N TYR A 23 -12.50 -2.78 16.04
CA TYR A 23 -13.76 -3.43 15.64
C TYR A 23 -13.59 -4.91 15.32
N TYR A 24 -12.58 -5.26 14.50
CA TYR A 24 -12.36 -6.64 14.10
C TYR A 24 -11.63 -7.48 15.15
N SER A 25 -11.00 -6.84 16.15
CA SER A 25 -10.26 -7.49 17.25
C SER A 25 -9.43 -8.68 16.78
N PRO A 26 -8.47 -8.49 15.85
CA PRO A 26 -7.74 -9.58 15.23
C PRO A 26 -6.74 -10.22 16.20
N SER A 27 -6.47 -11.52 16.02
CA SER A 27 -5.41 -12.23 16.73
C SER A 27 -4.01 -11.95 16.18
N ALA A 28 -3.93 -11.42 14.95
CA ALA A 28 -2.70 -10.96 14.32
C ALA A 28 -2.99 -9.89 13.27
N VAL A 29 -2.06 -8.96 13.10
CA VAL A 29 -2.09 -7.96 12.02
C VAL A 29 -0.93 -8.21 11.06
N ALA A 30 -1.19 -8.16 9.77
CA ALA A 30 -0.17 -8.20 8.73
C ALA A 30 -0.20 -6.92 7.89
N ILE A 31 0.97 -6.39 7.53
CA ILE A 31 1.08 -5.14 6.77
C ILE A 31 2.07 -5.27 5.60
N GLU A 32 1.74 -4.68 4.46
CA GLU A 32 2.63 -4.58 3.28
C GLU A 32 3.78 -3.59 3.53
N LEU A 33 4.64 -3.93 4.48
CA LEU A 33 5.92 -3.27 4.69
C LEU A 33 7.02 -4.32 4.85
N ASP A 34 8.24 -3.92 4.49
CA ASP A 34 9.46 -4.61 4.89
C ASP A 34 10.08 -3.93 6.12
N ASN A 35 11.05 -4.60 6.76
CA ASN A 35 11.72 -4.11 7.96
C ASN A 35 12.41 -2.75 7.75
N LYS A 36 13.12 -2.54 6.63
CA LYS A 36 13.84 -1.28 6.35
C LYS A 36 12.84 -0.12 6.19
N ARG A 37 11.73 -0.35 5.49
CA ARG A 37 10.66 0.65 5.35
C ARG A 37 10.00 0.98 6.69
N LEU A 38 9.68 -0.02 7.50
CA LEU A 38 9.12 0.21 8.85
C LEU A 38 10.07 1.05 9.70
N GLN A 39 11.37 0.72 9.73
CA GLN A 39 12.36 1.49 10.49
C GLN A 39 12.49 2.93 10.00
N ALA A 40 12.45 3.15 8.68
CA ALA A 40 12.46 4.50 8.10
C ALA A 40 11.22 5.33 8.49
N LEU A 41 10.05 4.69 8.61
CA LEU A 41 8.80 5.32 9.07
C LEU A 41 8.83 5.61 10.57
N LEU A 42 9.39 4.73 11.39
CA LEU A 42 9.50 4.90 12.85
C LEU A 42 10.50 5.98 13.25
N SER A 43 11.65 6.05 12.57
CA SER A 43 12.75 6.96 12.90
C SER A 43 12.52 8.41 12.45
N ASN A 44 11.39 8.73 11.82
CA ASN A 44 11.14 10.01 11.14
C ASN A 44 12.21 10.36 10.07
N GLU A 45 13.15 9.45 9.77
CA GLU A 45 14.17 9.58 8.73
C GLU A 45 13.57 9.53 7.32
N TYR A 46 12.29 9.17 7.19
CA TYR A 46 11.57 9.25 5.92
C TYR A 46 11.67 10.65 5.29
N LYS A 47 11.70 11.73 6.10
CA LYS A 47 11.95 13.10 5.60
C LYS A 47 13.36 13.30 5.02
N LYS A 48 14.36 12.52 5.44
CA LYS A 48 15.76 12.59 4.95
C LYS A 48 16.04 11.65 3.78
N ARG A 49 15.38 10.48 3.70
CA ARG A 49 15.63 9.47 2.65
C ARG A 49 14.95 9.75 1.30
N LEU A 50 14.16 10.83 1.17
CA LEU A 50 13.66 11.33 -0.12
C LEU A 50 14.76 11.86 -1.07
N SER A 51 16.03 11.68 -0.73
CA SER A 51 17.22 12.01 -1.54
C SER A 51 17.73 10.87 -2.43
N ILE A 52 16.99 9.78 -2.64
CA ILE A 52 17.46 8.70 -3.53
C ILE A 52 17.17 9.08 -5.00
N THR A 53 18.23 9.32 -5.76
CA THR A 53 18.22 9.58 -7.21
C THR A 53 17.77 8.33 -7.99
N GLY A 54 16.69 8.43 -8.78
CA GLY A 54 16.21 7.37 -9.66
C GLY A 54 14.83 7.65 -10.26
N ILE A 55 14.46 6.92 -11.32
CA ILE A 55 13.22 7.09 -12.12
C ILE A 55 11.94 7.05 -11.25
N ILE A 56 11.95 6.31 -10.13
CA ILE A 56 10.80 6.18 -9.22
C ILE A 56 10.64 7.41 -8.30
N SER A 57 11.73 8.16 -8.08
CA SER A 57 11.72 9.34 -7.21
C SER A 57 10.93 10.51 -7.80
N SER A 58 10.75 10.58 -9.12
CA SER A 58 9.91 11.60 -9.76
C SER A 58 8.43 11.27 -9.62
N MET A 59 8.04 10.00 -9.70
CA MET A 59 6.66 9.55 -9.43
C MET A 59 6.31 9.69 -7.94
N GLN A 60 7.19 9.23 -7.05
CA GLN A 60 7.02 9.37 -5.60
C GLN A 60 6.99 10.84 -5.16
N ARG A 61 7.85 11.71 -5.70
CA ARG A 61 7.80 13.16 -5.41
C ARG A 61 6.52 13.81 -5.94
N ARG A 62 6.05 13.45 -7.14
CA ARG A 62 4.79 13.99 -7.68
C ARG A 62 3.57 13.61 -6.83
N ILE A 63 3.54 12.40 -6.28
CA ILE A 63 2.45 11.95 -5.39
C ILE A 63 2.58 12.55 -3.98
N ALA A 64 3.80 12.63 -3.43
CA ALA A 64 4.05 13.18 -2.10
C ALA A 64 3.83 14.70 -2.03
N MET A 65 4.17 15.44 -3.10
CA MET A 65 4.02 16.90 -3.14
C MET A 65 2.57 17.37 -3.36
N SER A 66 1.67 16.50 -3.83
CA SER A 66 0.28 16.92 -4.09
C SER A 66 -0.62 16.89 -2.85
N ASN A 67 -0.29 16.12 -1.80
CA ASN A 67 -1.22 15.88 -0.68
C ASN A 67 -0.63 15.94 0.75
N ASN A 68 0.62 16.35 0.98
CA ASN A 68 1.23 16.44 2.33
C ASN A 68 1.17 15.15 3.20
N ILE A 69 0.86 14.00 2.61
CA ILE A 69 0.74 12.70 3.30
C ILE A 69 2.03 11.91 3.12
N ILE A 70 2.53 11.33 4.21
CA ILE A 70 3.72 10.47 4.21
C ILE A 70 3.31 9.10 3.65
N PRO A 71 3.88 8.65 2.52
CA PRO A 71 3.61 7.31 2.01
C PRO A 71 3.94 6.25 3.07
N GLY A 72 2.96 5.43 3.43
CA GLY A 72 3.08 4.41 4.47
C GLY A 72 2.60 4.84 5.86
N ALA A 73 2.04 6.03 6.02
CA ALA A 73 1.44 6.48 7.29
C ALA A 73 0.31 5.55 7.76
N GLU A 74 -0.49 5.03 6.83
CA GLU A 74 -1.61 4.12 7.09
C GLU A 74 -1.12 2.77 7.64
N MET A 75 -0.04 2.26 7.06
CA MET A 75 0.61 1.02 7.51
C MET A 75 1.30 1.20 8.86
N LEU A 76 1.92 2.37 9.08
CA LEU A 76 2.48 2.72 10.38
C LEU A 76 1.39 2.85 11.45
N ALA A 77 0.22 3.38 11.09
CA ALA A 77 -0.95 3.44 11.97
C ALA A 77 -1.39 2.03 12.38
N ALA A 78 -1.50 1.09 11.42
CA ALA A 78 -1.81 -0.30 11.71
C ALA A 78 -0.79 -0.94 12.66
N TYR A 79 0.51 -0.74 12.40
CA TYR A 79 1.59 -1.21 13.27
C TYR A 79 1.46 -0.68 14.70
N LYS A 80 1.31 0.65 14.84
CA LYS A 80 1.22 1.32 16.15
C LYS A 80 0.00 0.85 16.93
N LYS A 81 -1.16 0.76 16.28
CA LYS A 81 -2.39 0.33 16.94
C LYS A 81 -2.34 -1.12 17.37
N ALA A 82 -1.84 -2.02 16.51
CA ALA A 82 -1.66 -3.42 16.89
C ALA A 82 -0.71 -3.55 18.10
N LYS A 83 0.39 -2.78 18.13
CA LYS A 83 1.28 -2.72 19.30
C LYS A 83 0.62 -2.19 20.56
N MET A 84 -0.25 -1.18 20.46
CA MET A 84 -1.01 -0.66 21.61
C MET A 84 -1.96 -1.69 22.20
N ASN A 85 -2.48 -2.60 21.37
CA ASN A 85 -3.42 -3.66 21.78
C ASN A 85 -2.69 -5.00 22.05
N ASP A 86 -1.35 -5.03 22.11
CA ASP A 86 -0.53 -6.24 22.26
C ASP A 86 -0.79 -7.34 21.22
N ILE A 87 -1.23 -6.94 20.01
CA ILE A 87 -1.48 -7.84 18.89
C ILE A 87 -0.17 -8.04 18.10
N PRO A 88 0.22 -9.30 17.79
CA PRO A 88 1.40 -9.58 16.98
C PRO A 88 1.27 -8.98 15.58
N VAL A 89 2.35 -8.39 15.09
CA VAL A 89 2.41 -7.73 13.77
C VAL A 89 3.42 -8.43 12.87
N PHE A 90 2.99 -8.74 11.64
CA PHE A 90 3.79 -9.39 10.62
C PHE A 90 4.03 -8.47 9.43
N LEU A 91 5.28 -8.41 8.99
CA LEU A 91 5.70 -7.70 7.79
C LEU A 91 5.69 -8.70 6.64
N ILE A 92 4.88 -8.43 5.60
CA ILE A 92 4.61 -9.41 4.54
C ILE A 92 5.19 -9.02 3.17
N ASP A 93 5.75 -7.82 3.04
CA ASP A 93 6.33 -7.36 1.77
C ASP A 93 7.77 -7.88 1.58
N ASP A 94 8.25 -7.82 0.34
CA ASP A 94 9.62 -8.15 -0.01
C ASP A 94 10.58 -6.98 0.27
N ASP A 95 11.89 -7.28 0.37
CA ASP A 95 12.90 -6.23 0.52
C ASP A 95 12.89 -5.32 -0.71
N ILE A 96 12.61 -4.04 -0.46
CA ILE A 96 12.52 -3.03 -1.50
C ILE A 96 13.81 -2.90 -2.34
N GLU A 97 14.99 -3.19 -1.79
CA GLU A 97 16.24 -3.17 -2.55
C GLU A 97 16.32 -4.31 -3.56
N GLU A 98 15.80 -5.49 -3.21
CA GLU A 98 15.70 -6.63 -4.13
C GLU A 98 14.72 -6.31 -5.27
N THR A 99 13.56 -5.72 -4.94
CA THR A 99 12.61 -5.25 -5.94
C THR A 99 13.25 -4.21 -6.86
N TYR A 100 13.97 -3.22 -6.32
CA TYR A 100 14.67 -2.22 -7.13
C TYR A 100 15.73 -2.82 -8.05
N SER A 101 16.47 -3.84 -7.59
CA SER A 101 17.44 -4.55 -8.41
C SER A 101 16.77 -5.18 -9.63
N LYS A 102 15.61 -5.84 -9.45
CA LYS A 102 14.82 -6.43 -10.54
C LYS A 102 14.27 -5.37 -11.50
N ILE A 103 13.80 -4.23 -10.99
CA ILE A 103 13.32 -3.11 -11.80
C ILE A 103 14.43 -2.55 -12.72
N ARG A 104 15.70 -2.54 -12.29
CA ARG A 104 16.81 -2.13 -13.18
C ARG A 104 16.98 -3.06 -14.37
N SER A 105 16.51 -4.30 -14.27
CA SER A 105 16.60 -5.33 -15.31
C SER A 105 15.41 -5.34 -16.27
N ILE A 106 14.46 -4.39 -16.18
CA ILE A 106 13.33 -4.34 -17.14
C ILE A 106 13.83 -4.13 -18.59
N PRO A 107 13.11 -4.65 -19.59
CA PRO A 107 13.49 -4.55 -20.99
C PRO A 107 13.67 -3.10 -21.45
N PHE A 108 14.61 -2.87 -22.37
CA PHE A 108 14.88 -1.53 -22.92
C PHE A 108 13.63 -0.89 -23.53
N ARG A 109 12.72 -1.69 -24.12
CA ARG A 109 11.44 -1.21 -24.65
C ARG A 109 10.55 -0.57 -23.58
N GLU A 110 10.43 -1.20 -22.42
CA GLU A 110 9.66 -0.65 -21.28
C GLU A 110 10.34 0.61 -20.73
N LYS A 111 11.67 0.61 -20.63
CA LYS A 111 12.45 1.82 -20.25
C LYS A 111 12.23 2.97 -21.22
N PHE A 112 12.21 2.69 -22.52
CA PHE A 112 11.99 3.68 -23.56
C PHE A 112 10.59 4.28 -23.49
N TYR A 113 9.55 3.47 -23.26
CA TYR A 113 8.20 3.98 -23.05
C TYR A 113 8.10 4.90 -21.82
N ILE A 114 8.70 4.53 -20.68
CA ILE A 114 8.77 5.39 -19.49
C ILE A 114 9.50 6.70 -19.79
N PHE A 115 10.62 6.62 -20.53
CA PHE A 115 11.41 7.78 -20.93
C PHE A 115 10.59 8.72 -21.82
N MET A 116 9.96 8.21 -22.88
CA MET A 116 9.11 8.97 -23.78
C MET A 116 7.92 9.59 -23.04
N GLU A 117 7.23 8.84 -22.18
CA GLU A 117 6.12 9.37 -21.41
C GLU A 117 6.59 10.47 -20.45
N THR A 118 7.76 10.34 -19.82
CA THR A 118 8.31 11.39 -18.95
C THR A 118 8.72 12.65 -19.73
N PHE A 119 9.34 12.52 -20.90
CA PHE A 119 9.81 13.65 -21.73
C PHE A 119 8.68 14.37 -22.46
N PHE A 120 7.65 13.64 -22.91
CA PHE A 120 6.55 14.18 -23.71
C PHE A 120 5.28 14.49 -22.88
N SER A 121 5.18 14.07 -21.61
CA SER A 121 4.03 14.42 -20.72
C SER A 121 4.16 15.77 -20.01
N LEU A 122 5.32 16.45 -20.10
CA LEU A 122 5.59 17.70 -19.38
C LEU A 122 4.59 18.85 -19.67
N PRO A 123 3.95 18.98 -20.85
CA PRO A 123 2.87 19.95 -21.07
C PRO A 123 1.44 19.42 -20.83
N PHE A 124 1.23 18.12 -20.58
CA PHE A 124 -0.09 17.47 -20.72
C PHE A 124 -0.48 16.53 -19.56
N SER A 125 0.12 16.68 -18.37
CA SER A 125 -0.24 15.86 -17.22
C SER A 125 -1.65 16.20 -16.70
N ARG A 126 -2.66 15.41 -17.13
CA ARG A 126 -4.00 15.39 -16.53
C ARG A 126 -3.87 15.04 -15.05
N LYS A 127 -4.36 15.92 -14.16
CA LYS A 127 -4.56 15.57 -12.76
C LYS A 127 -5.84 14.73 -12.69
N TYR A 128 -5.70 13.44 -12.38
CA TYR A 128 -6.86 12.60 -12.04
C TYR A 128 -7.31 12.95 -10.62
N SER A 129 -8.62 13.02 -10.39
CA SER A 129 -9.16 13.14 -9.02
C SER A 129 -9.00 11.80 -8.28
N ILE A 130 -9.06 11.83 -6.94
CA ILE A 130 -8.99 10.59 -6.14
C ILE A 130 -10.16 9.66 -6.50
N ASP A 131 -11.36 10.21 -6.68
CA ASP A 131 -12.55 9.45 -7.06
C ASP A 131 -12.38 8.76 -8.42
N GLU A 132 -11.82 9.47 -9.42
CA GLU A 132 -11.52 8.89 -10.73
C GLU A 132 -10.51 7.75 -10.65
N LEU A 133 -9.51 7.85 -9.76
CA LEU A 133 -8.52 6.78 -9.54
C LEU A 133 -9.17 5.56 -8.89
N LEU A 134 -10.03 5.74 -7.89
CA LEU A 134 -10.72 4.65 -7.19
C LEU A 134 -11.72 3.92 -8.10
N ASP A 135 -12.44 4.66 -8.96
CA ASP A 135 -13.46 4.08 -9.84
C ASP A 135 -12.86 3.36 -11.05
N ASN A 136 -11.66 3.73 -11.49
CA ASN A 136 -11.03 3.19 -12.70
C ASN A 136 -9.76 2.36 -12.42
N GLU A 137 -9.47 2.02 -11.17
CA GLU A 137 -8.23 1.37 -10.77
C GLU A 137 -7.94 0.09 -11.57
N ASP A 138 -8.91 -0.82 -11.67
CA ASP A 138 -8.75 -2.08 -12.40
C ASP A 138 -8.40 -1.85 -13.89
N LEU A 139 -9.10 -0.92 -14.55
CA LEU A 139 -8.84 -0.57 -15.95
C LEU A 139 -7.44 0.06 -16.13
N MET A 140 -7.00 0.87 -15.17
CA MET A 140 -5.66 1.46 -15.17
C MET A 140 -4.58 0.39 -14.97
N LEU A 141 -4.80 -0.57 -14.07
CA LEU A 141 -3.89 -1.69 -13.85
C LEU A 141 -3.78 -2.60 -15.08
N GLU A 142 -4.89 -2.88 -15.78
CA GLU A 142 -4.86 -3.64 -17.03
C GLU A 142 -4.06 -2.94 -18.13
N LYS A 143 -4.28 -1.62 -18.31
CA LYS A 143 -3.51 -0.82 -19.26
C LYS A 143 -2.02 -0.81 -18.89
N PHE A 144 -1.72 -0.67 -17.60
CA PHE A 144 -0.34 -0.70 -17.09
C PHE A 144 0.31 -2.07 -17.35
N LYS A 145 -0.38 -3.18 -17.06
CA LYS A 145 0.09 -4.54 -17.35
C LYS A 145 0.38 -4.77 -18.84
N LYS A 146 -0.52 -4.33 -19.72
CA LYS A 146 -0.34 -4.46 -21.18
C LYS A 146 0.86 -3.67 -21.69
N ARG A 147 1.10 -2.50 -21.11
CA ARG A 147 2.15 -1.56 -21.54
C ARG A 147 3.53 -1.93 -20.97
N TYR A 148 3.57 -2.35 -19.71
CA TYR A 148 4.77 -2.60 -18.92
C TYR A 148 4.71 -3.98 -18.23
N PRO A 149 4.64 -5.08 -19.00
CA PRO A 149 4.37 -6.40 -18.44
C PRO A 149 5.48 -6.87 -17.48
N THR A 150 6.75 -6.58 -17.77
CA THR A 150 7.85 -6.98 -16.89
C THR A 150 7.82 -6.20 -15.59
N LEU A 151 7.64 -4.87 -15.70
CA LEU A 151 7.53 -4.01 -14.53
C LEU A 151 6.32 -4.36 -13.68
N PHE A 152 5.17 -4.68 -14.30
CA PHE A 152 3.97 -5.15 -13.62
C PHE A 152 4.23 -6.44 -12.82
N ASN A 153 4.91 -7.43 -13.42
CA ASN A 153 5.25 -8.66 -12.71
C ASN A 153 6.13 -8.38 -11.46
N TYR A 154 7.15 -7.54 -11.57
CA TYR A 154 8.03 -7.23 -10.44
C TYR A 154 7.38 -6.36 -9.36
N LEU A 155 6.54 -5.40 -9.74
CA LEU A 155 5.88 -4.51 -8.78
C LEU A 155 4.65 -5.12 -8.12
N LEU A 156 3.96 -6.04 -8.80
CA LEU A 156 2.71 -6.63 -8.32
C LEU A 156 2.77 -8.16 -8.24
N GLU A 157 2.87 -8.87 -9.35
CA GLU A 157 2.58 -10.32 -9.36
C GLU A 157 3.52 -11.14 -8.47
N GLU A 158 4.82 -10.83 -8.46
CA GLU A 158 5.78 -11.52 -7.61
C GLU A 158 5.55 -11.22 -6.13
N ARG A 159 5.33 -9.93 -5.81
CA ARG A 159 5.02 -9.48 -4.44
C ARG A 159 3.72 -10.09 -3.95
N ASN A 160 2.70 -10.20 -4.81
CA ASN A 160 1.43 -10.87 -4.49
C ASN A 160 1.64 -12.33 -4.10
N ARG A 161 2.48 -13.07 -4.84
CA ARG A 161 2.80 -14.47 -4.50
C ARG A 161 3.48 -14.57 -3.14
N ASN A 162 4.47 -13.72 -2.89
CA ASN A 162 5.23 -13.74 -1.64
C ASN A 162 4.38 -13.32 -0.44
N MET A 163 3.61 -12.24 -0.57
CA MET A 163 2.63 -11.80 0.43
C MET A 163 1.60 -12.88 0.71
N ALA A 164 0.99 -13.47 -0.32
CA ALA A 164 -0.02 -14.50 -0.14
C ALA A 164 0.54 -15.73 0.60
N LYS A 165 1.77 -16.14 0.29
CA LYS A 165 2.46 -17.22 1.01
C LYS A 165 2.62 -16.88 2.49
N ARG A 166 3.15 -15.70 2.82
CA ARG A 166 3.33 -15.25 4.21
C ARG A 166 2.01 -15.13 4.96
N ILE A 167 0.94 -14.64 4.32
CA ILE A 167 -0.40 -14.54 4.92
C ILE A 167 -0.92 -15.94 5.32
N LYS A 168 -0.77 -16.95 4.45
CA LYS A 168 -1.17 -18.33 4.77
C LYS A 168 -0.39 -18.90 5.96
N GLU A 169 0.93 -18.69 6.01
CA GLU A 169 1.78 -19.10 7.14
C GLU A 169 1.42 -18.41 8.47
N ILE A 170 0.82 -17.22 8.41
CA ILE A 170 0.29 -16.54 9.59
C ILE A 170 -1.05 -17.17 10.00
N GLU A 171 -1.95 -17.43 9.06
CA GLU A 171 -3.25 -18.04 9.36
C GLU A 171 -3.13 -19.43 10.02
N GLU A 172 -2.11 -20.22 9.67
CA GLU A 172 -1.82 -21.50 10.33
C GLU A 172 -1.62 -21.37 11.85
N ARG A 173 -1.21 -20.19 12.33
CA ARG A 173 -0.94 -19.90 13.74
C ARG A 173 -1.97 -18.99 14.40
N TYR A 174 -2.78 -18.28 13.61
CA TYR A 174 -3.69 -17.23 14.08
C TYR A 174 -5.05 -17.32 13.37
N GLN A 175 -6.13 -17.42 14.14
CA GLN A 175 -7.47 -17.69 13.60
C GLN A 175 -8.15 -16.47 12.94
N ASN A 176 -7.83 -15.25 13.39
CA ASN A 176 -8.40 -14.00 12.87
C ASN A 176 -7.27 -13.05 12.46
N VAL A 177 -6.91 -13.05 11.19
CA VAL A 177 -5.80 -12.26 10.64
C VAL A 177 -6.36 -11.07 9.87
N LEU A 178 -6.00 -9.85 10.30
CA LEU A 178 -6.32 -8.62 9.60
C LEU A 178 -5.10 -8.14 8.82
N VAL A 179 -5.23 -8.02 7.51
CA VAL A 179 -4.14 -7.67 6.59
C VAL A 179 -4.41 -6.32 5.96
N PHE A 180 -3.41 -5.45 5.91
CA PHE A 180 -3.44 -4.18 5.20
C PHE A 180 -2.44 -4.18 4.04
N VAL A 181 -2.95 -4.00 2.81
CA VAL A 181 -2.16 -3.95 1.57
C VAL A 181 -2.68 -2.83 0.67
N GLY A 182 -1.86 -2.36 -0.26
CA GLY A 182 -2.28 -1.45 -1.32
C GLY A 182 -3.42 -2.06 -2.15
N ASP A 183 -4.42 -1.26 -2.52
CA ASP A 183 -5.63 -1.76 -3.22
C ASP A 183 -5.30 -2.54 -4.51
N ALA A 184 -4.27 -2.09 -5.23
CA ALA A 184 -3.77 -2.74 -6.44
C ALA A 184 -3.32 -4.21 -6.25
N HIS A 185 -2.99 -4.62 -5.02
CA HIS A 185 -2.59 -6.00 -4.70
C HIS A 185 -3.79 -6.92 -4.44
N LEU A 186 -4.96 -6.38 -4.11
CA LEU A 186 -6.10 -7.16 -3.63
C LEU A 186 -6.58 -8.20 -4.65
N THR A 187 -6.73 -7.83 -5.92
CA THR A 187 -7.16 -8.77 -6.97
C THR A 187 -6.22 -9.95 -7.08
N GLY A 188 -4.91 -9.68 -7.08
CA GLY A 188 -3.88 -10.71 -7.19
C GLY A 188 -3.84 -11.62 -5.97
N ILE A 189 -3.90 -11.05 -4.76
CA ILE A 189 -3.89 -11.85 -3.52
C ILE A 189 -5.17 -12.69 -3.40
N LYS A 190 -6.35 -12.14 -3.74
CA LYS A 190 -7.62 -12.89 -3.73
C LYS A 190 -7.58 -14.11 -4.65
N SER A 191 -6.92 -14.02 -5.80
CA SER A 191 -6.75 -15.18 -6.69
C SER A 191 -5.89 -16.29 -6.07
N LEU A 192 -4.99 -15.94 -5.14
CA LEU A 192 -4.08 -16.86 -4.45
C LEU A 192 -4.63 -17.36 -3.11
N ILE A 193 -5.54 -16.59 -2.50
CA ILE A 193 -6.25 -16.89 -1.25
C ILE A 193 -7.76 -16.70 -1.47
N PRO A 194 -8.44 -17.67 -2.13
CA PRO A 194 -9.84 -17.52 -2.52
C PRO A 194 -10.80 -17.32 -1.33
N ASP A 195 -10.47 -17.86 -0.16
CA ASP A 195 -11.32 -17.77 1.04
C ASP A 195 -11.13 -16.47 1.84
N ALA A 196 -10.15 -15.63 1.47
CA ALA A 196 -9.93 -14.36 2.16
C ALA A 196 -11.08 -13.38 1.89
N GLU A 197 -11.59 -12.73 2.93
CA GLU A 197 -12.51 -11.60 2.78
C GLU A 197 -11.72 -10.38 2.28
N ILE A 198 -12.17 -9.80 1.17
CA ILE A 198 -11.52 -8.63 0.57
C ILE A 198 -12.39 -7.40 0.79
N ILE A 199 -11.81 -6.37 1.35
CA ILE A 199 -12.45 -5.06 1.50
C ILE A 199 -11.62 -4.06 0.70
N ARG A 200 -12.14 -3.65 -0.46
CA ARG A 200 -11.54 -2.58 -1.26
C ARG A 200 -11.56 -1.27 -0.48
N LEU A 201 -10.63 -0.37 -0.76
CA LEU A 201 -10.57 0.95 -0.15
C LEU A 201 -11.89 1.71 -0.27
N LYS A 202 -12.52 1.71 -1.46
CA LYS A 202 -13.82 2.36 -1.68
C LYS A 202 -14.92 1.86 -0.75
N ASP A 203 -14.86 0.59 -0.35
CA ASP A 203 -15.82 -0.03 0.56
C ASP A 203 -15.40 0.22 2.01
N PHE A 204 -14.10 0.12 2.30
CA PHE A 204 -13.52 0.44 3.60
C PHE A 204 -13.83 1.87 4.07
N LEU A 205 -13.82 2.84 3.15
CA LEU A 205 -14.19 4.23 3.42
C LEU A 205 -15.68 4.40 3.75
N LYS A 206 -16.53 3.45 3.39
CA LYS A 206 -17.98 3.47 3.66
C LYS A 206 -18.37 2.69 4.91
N ILE A 207 -17.48 1.85 5.45
CA ILE A 207 -17.75 1.10 6.68
C ILE A 207 -17.99 2.09 7.82
N ASN A 208 -19.09 1.86 8.55
CA ASN A 208 -19.41 2.59 9.77
C ASN A 208 -18.94 1.76 10.96
N PHE A 209 -17.85 2.19 11.60
CA PHE A 209 -17.36 1.57 12.82
C PHE A 209 -18.11 2.18 14.03
N PRO A 210 -18.91 1.40 14.76
CA PRO A 210 -19.55 1.90 15.98
C PRO A 210 -18.46 2.29 17.00
N ASN A 211 -18.59 3.49 17.60
CA ASN A 211 -17.67 4.15 18.56
C ASN A 211 -16.62 5.14 18.00
N ASN A 212 -16.93 5.89 16.94
CA ASN A 212 -16.06 6.99 16.48
C ASN A 212 -16.21 8.29 17.30
N SER A 213 -15.99 8.23 18.61
CA SER A 213 -15.83 9.40 19.49
C SER A 213 -14.36 9.70 19.82
N PHE A 214 -13.47 9.62 18.83
CA PHE A 214 -12.15 10.27 18.93
C PHE A 214 -12.21 11.65 18.26
N ASN A 215 -12.69 12.64 19.01
CA ASN A 215 -12.53 14.05 18.68
C ASN A 215 -11.04 14.42 18.79
N PHE A 216 -10.30 14.39 17.67
CA PHE A 216 -9.06 15.14 17.58
C PHE A 216 -9.43 16.63 17.45
N SER A 217 -9.68 17.26 18.60
CA SER A 217 -9.70 18.72 18.69
C SER A 217 -8.25 19.20 18.62
N ILE A 218 -7.77 19.45 17.41
CA ILE A 218 -6.54 20.22 17.20
C ILE A 218 -6.86 21.66 17.64
N ARG A 219 -6.59 21.96 18.91
CA ARG A 219 -6.40 23.35 19.34
C ARG A 219 -5.09 23.83 18.73
N ILE A 220 -5.20 24.59 17.65
CA ILE A 220 -4.13 25.47 17.21
C ILE A 220 -4.00 26.55 18.29
N SER A 221 -2.86 26.55 18.98
CA SER A 221 -2.39 27.69 19.78
C SER A 221 -1.28 28.37 18.99
#